data_AF-A0A258V4Z9-F1
#
_entry.id   AF-A0A258V4Z9-F1
#
_cell.length_a   1.000
_cell.length_b   1.000
_cell.length_c   1.000
_cell.angle_alpha   90.00
_cell.angle_beta   90.00
_cell.angle_gamma   90.00
#
_symmetry.space_group_name_H-M   'P 1'
#
loop_
_entity.id
_entity.type
_entity.pdbx_description
1 polymer ?
#
loop_
_entity_poly.entity_id
_entity_poly.type
_entity_poly.pdbx_seq_one_letter_code
_entity_poly.pdbx_strand_id
1 'polypeptide(L)'
;MTKVFKDIKVGLDEDIKEKLELLSPNFTDYRILKKSVDARQRHNPHFVYSIEVAGENETLTQIEFQLPKLNKTITTKPIIVGSGPAGLFAALRLVERGIPCLLFERGSVAEKRIMGINKFWRYGELDPRNNVCFGEGGAGLYSDGKLITRIKSSHIPYVMNRLVQFGAPAEIEFLSNPHVGSDKIRRVIPKMRQ
;
A
#
# COMPACT_ATOMS: atom_id res chain seq x y z
N MET A 1 -23.08 0.33 19.07
CA MET A 1 -21.81 1.06 18.86
C MET A 1 -20.78 0.08 18.34
N THR A 2 -19.86 0.54 17.48
CA THR A 2 -18.75 -0.32 17.06
C THR A 2 -17.89 -0.70 18.25
N LYS A 3 -17.45 -1.96 18.27
CA LYS A 3 -16.58 -2.50 19.33
C LYS A 3 -15.25 -2.89 18.74
N VAL A 4 -14.16 -2.51 19.40
CA VAL A 4 -12.82 -2.91 19.00
C VAL A 4 -12.33 -4.03 19.90
N PHE A 5 -12.10 -5.19 19.33
CA PHE A 5 -11.45 -6.31 19.97
C PHE A 5 -9.97 -6.32 19.59
N LYS A 6 -9.09 -6.45 20.59
CA LYS A 6 -7.65 -6.49 20.39
C LYS A 6 -7.09 -7.84 20.79
N ASP A 7 -5.97 -8.20 20.18
CA ASP A 7 -5.22 -9.41 20.46
C ASP A 7 -6.03 -10.71 20.42
N ILE A 8 -7.03 -10.78 19.52
CA ILE A 8 -7.78 -12.01 19.26
C ILE A 8 -6.82 -13.03 18.63
N LYS A 9 -6.61 -14.14 19.33
CA LYS A 9 -5.79 -15.25 18.84
C LYS A 9 -6.66 -16.21 18.05
N VAL A 10 -6.23 -16.59 16.85
CA VAL A 10 -6.95 -17.53 15.97
C VAL A 10 -5.94 -18.55 15.48
N GLY A 11 -6.27 -19.84 15.62
CA GLY A 11 -5.46 -20.94 15.10
C GLY A 11 -5.24 -20.81 13.58
N LEU A 12 -4.25 -21.54 13.04
CA LEU A 12 -4.00 -21.52 11.59
C LEU A 12 -5.17 -22.10 10.78
N ASP A 13 -5.89 -23.04 11.38
CA ASP A 13 -7.02 -23.75 10.78
C ASP A 13 -8.39 -23.22 11.24
N GLU A 14 -8.40 -22.17 12.08
CA GLU A 14 -9.64 -21.57 12.61
C GLU A 14 -10.12 -20.41 11.73
N ASP A 15 -11.44 -20.29 11.55
CA ASP A 15 -12.04 -19.11 10.91
C ASP A 15 -12.20 -17.97 11.94
N ILE A 16 -11.78 -16.77 11.55
CA ILE A 16 -11.99 -15.58 12.36
C ILE A 16 -13.48 -15.28 12.56
N LYS A 17 -14.33 -15.58 11.57
CA LYS A 17 -15.76 -15.28 11.61
C LYS A 17 -16.47 -16.05 12.71
N GLU A 18 -16.20 -17.35 12.85
CA GLU A 18 -16.73 -18.18 13.93
C GLU A 18 -16.36 -17.62 15.31
N LYS A 19 -15.11 -17.14 15.45
CA LYS A 19 -14.64 -16.53 16.69
C LYS A 19 -15.32 -15.20 17.00
N LEU A 20 -15.63 -14.41 15.96
CA LEU A 20 -16.37 -13.16 16.11
C LEU A 20 -17.84 -13.39 16.46
N GLU A 21 -18.48 -14.44 15.93
CA GLU A 21 -19.86 -14.81 16.29
C GLU A 21 -19.98 -15.16 17.78
N LEU A 22 -18.96 -15.79 18.36
CA LEU A 22 -18.90 -16.08 19.80
C LEU A 22 -18.67 -14.82 20.66
N LEU A 23 -17.85 -13.88 20.17
CA LEU A 23 -17.48 -12.67 20.92
C LEU A 23 -18.53 -11.54 20.82
N SER A 24 -19.20 -11.45 19.67
CA SER A 24 -20.22 -10.44 19.38
C SER A 24 -21.34 -11.06 18.52
N PRO A 25 -22.27 -11.80 19.14
CA PRO A 25 -23.41 -12.37 18.43
C PRO A 25 -24.19 -11.31 17.64
N ASN A 26 -24.74 -11.70 16.49
CA ASN A 26 -25.54 -10.84 15.59
C ASN A 26 -24.82 -9.59 15.06
N PHE A 27 -23.48 -9.61 14.97
CA PHE A 27 -22.77 -8.54 14.29
C PHE A 27 -23.15 -8.48 12.79
N THR A 28 -23.19 -7.28 12.23
CA THR A 28 -23.56 -7.07 10.82
C THR A 28 -22.35 -7.04 9.90
N ASP A 29 -21.24 -6.46 10.37
CA ASP A 29 -20.01 -6.29 9.60
C ASP A 29 -18.79 -6.21 10.52
N TYR A 30 -17.60 -6.45 9.97
CA TYR A 30 -16.33 -6.29 10.68
C TYR A 30 -15.20 -5.81 9.77
N ARG A 31 -14.23 -5.10 10.37
CA ARG A 31 -13.01 -4.65 9.70
C ARG A 31 -11.79 -5.08 10.49
N ILE A 32 -10.85 -5.72 9.80
CA ILE A 32 -9.54 -6.03 10.37
C ILE A 32 -8.74 -4.73 10.45
N LEU A 33 -8.38 -4.34 11.67
CA LEU A 33 -7.48 -3.20 11.92
C LEU A 33 -6.01 -3.62 11.88
N LYS A 34 -5.73 -4.86 12.30
CA LYS A 34 -4.38 -5.43 12.28
C LYS A 34 -4.44 -6.96 12.21
N LYS A 35 -3.54 -7.56 11.44
CA LYS A 35 -3.26 -9.00 11.40
C LYS A 35 -1.76 -9.27 11.51
N SER A 36 -1.36 -10.08 12.46
CA SER A 36 0.01 -10.57 12.64
C SER A 36 0.05 -12.06 12.88
N VAL A 37 1.21 -12.67 12.70
CA VAL A 37 1.47 -14.07 13.05
C VAL A 37 2.33 -14.09 14.31
N ASP A 38 1.91 -14.84 15.33
CA ASP A 38 2.76 -15.20 16.46
C ASP A 38 3.20 -16.67 16.29
N ALA A 39 4.48 -16.84 15.97
CA ALA A 39 5.13 -18.13 15.79
C ALA A 39 6.23 -18.38 16.85
N ARG A 40 6.18 -17.67 17.98
CA ARG A 40 7.21 -17.81 19.04
C ARG A 40 7.17 -19.18 19.73
N GLN A 41 6.00 -19.83 19.76
CA GLN A 41 5.82 -21.17 20.31
C GLN A 41 5.83 -22.20 19.18
N ARG A 42 6.79 -23.13 19.21
CA ARG A 42 7.04 -24.13 18.15
C ARG A 42 5.80 -24.92 17.72
N HIS A 43 4.95 -25.30 18.67
CA HIS A 43 3.78 -26.16 18.44
C HIS A 43 2.45 -25.39 18.46
N ASN A 44 2.48 -24.06 18.51
CA ASN A 44 1.26 -23.26 18.57
C ASN A 44 1.39 -21.93 17.78
N PRO A 45 1.74 -21.99 16.48
CA PRO A 45 1.64 -20.81 15.63
C PRO A 45 0.18 -20.39 15.50
N HIS A 46 -0.09 -19.10 15.63
CA HIS A 46 -1.44 -18.57 15.53
C HIS A 46 -1.42 -17.16 14.95
N PHE A 47 -2.55 -16.74 14.38
CA PHE A 47 -2.78 -15.37 14.00
C PHE A 47 -3.23 -14.54 15.21
N VAL A 48 -2.83 -13.28 15.22
CA VAL A 48 -3.26 -12.29 16.20
C VAL A 48 -3.93 -11.15 15.45
N TYR A 49 -5.19 -10.89 15.78
CA TYR A 49 -6.01 -9.88 15.13
C TYR A 49 -6.38 -8.74 16.08
N SER A 50 -6.47 -7.54 15.52
CA SER A 50 -7.27 -6.45 16.08
C SER A 50 -8.39 -6.15 15.09
N ILE A 51 -9.63 -6.18 15.56
CA ILE A 51 -10.83 -6.12 14.71
C ILE A 51 -11.80 -5.11 15.29
N GLU A 52 -12.36 -4.29 14.42
CA GLU A 52 -13.53 -3.48 14.72
C GLU A 52 -14.78 -4.20 14.20
N VAL A 53 -15.78 -4.32 15.05
CA VAL A 53 -17.03 -5.03 14.76
C VAL A 53 -18.19 -4.05 14.87
N ALA A 54 -19.06 -4.03 13.86
CA ALA A 54 -20.31 -3.28 13.89
C ALA A 54 -21.40 -4.10 14.57
N GLY A 55 -22.12 -3.49 15.51
CA GLY A 55 -23.26 -4.12 16.16
C GLY A 55 -24.47 -4.22 15.24
N GLU A 56 -25.53 -4.84 15.75
CA GLU A 56 -26.80 -4.96 15.05
C GLU A 56 -27.33 -3.58 14.61
N ASN A 57 -27.68 -3.45 13.32
CA ASN A 57 -28.11 -2.20 12.66
C ASN A 57 -27.06 -1.08 12.58
N GLU A 58 -25.77 -1.40 12.76
CA GLU A 58 -24.68 -0.44 12.55
C GLU A 58 -23.84 -0.79 11.33
N THR A 59 -23.13 0.22 10.81
CA THR A 59 -22.22 0.09 9.67
C THR A 59 -20.85 0.64 10.05
N LEU A 60 -19.81 0.07 9.46
CA LEU A 60 -18.45 0.55 9.67
C LEU A 60 -18.22 1.80 8.86
N THR A 61 -17.74 2.86 9.52
CA THR A 61 -17.36 4.09 8.82
C THR A 61 -16.16 3.81 7.92
N GLN A 62 -16.28 4.12 6.64
CA GLN A 62 -15.15 4.06 5.73
C GLN A 62 -14.10 5.11 6.13
N ILE A 63 -12.82 4.70 6.12
CA ILE A 63 -11.73 5.63 6.37
C ILE A 63 -11.51 6.40 5.08
N GLU A 64 -11.91 7.66 5.08
CA GLU A 64 -11.65 8.56 3.97
C GLU A 64 -10.41 9.42 4.23
N PHE A 65 -9.43 9.32 3.33
CA PHE A 65 -8.32 10.26 3.28
C PHE A 65 -8.70 11.46 2.39
N GLN A 66 -9.57 12.32 2.91
CA GLN A 66 -9.88 13.59 2.28
C GLN A 66 -8.82 14.63 2.60
N LEU A 67 -8.40 15.36 1.57
CA LEU A 67 -7.51 16.52 1.74
C LEU A 67 -8.24 17.77 1.30
N PRO A 68 -8.20 18.84 2.12
CA PRO A 68 -8.72 20.12 1.69
C PRO A 68 -7.90 20.60 0.49
N LYS A 69 -8.61 20.89 -0.60
CA LYS A 69 -8.02 21.55 -1.77
C LYS A 69 -7.55 22.94 -1.37
N LEU A 70 -6.43 23.38 -1.94
CA LEU A 70 -5.96 24.74 -1.73
C LEU A 70 -6.74 25.67 -2.65
N ASN A 71 -7.50 26.59 -2.06
CA ASN A 71 -8.17 27.68 -2.78
C ASN A 71 -7.20 28.84 -3.05
N LYS A 72 -6.00 28.53 -3.56
CA LYS A 72 -4.98 29.52 -3.92
C LYS A 72 -4.54 29.30 -5.36
N THR A 73 -4.47 30.38 -6.12
CA THR A 73 -3.89 30.35 -7.47
C THR A 73 -2.41 30.03 -7.37
N ILE A 74 -2.02 28.88 -7.93
CA ILE A 74 -0.62 28.45 -8.00
C ILE A 74 -0.01 29.07 -9.26
N THR A 75 0.88 30.03 -9.09
CA THR A 75 1.57 30.72 -10.20
C THR A 75 2.77 29.92 -10.71
N THR A 76 3.42 29.15 -9.83
CA THR A 76 4.59 28.33 -10.17
C THR A 76 4.32 26.87 -9.85
N LYS A 77 4.42 25.99 -10.86
CA LYS A 77 4.24 24.55 -10.69
C LYS A 77 5.46 23.95 -9.98
N PRO A 78 5.28 23.21 -8.86
CA PRO A 78 6.37 22.48 -8.24
C PRO A 78 6.99 21.47 -9.22
N ILE A 79 8.31 21.35 -9.18
CA ILE A 79 9.08 20.39 -9.97
C ILE A 79 9.49 19.24 -9.07
N ILE A 80 9.20 18.01 -9.49
CA ILE A 80 9.61 16.78 -8.84
C ILE A 80 10.54 16.04 -9.79
N VAL A 81 11.72 15.66 -9.30
CA VAL A 81 12.72 14.92 -10.07
C VAL A 81 12.84 13.51 -9.50
N GLY A 82 12.54 12.52 -10.34
CA GLY A 82 12.50 11.10 -10.00
C GLY A 82 11.07 10.61 -9.80
N SER A 83 10.68 9.58 -10.55
CA SER A 83 9.37 8.93 -10.49
C SER A 83 9.38 7.64 -9.66
N GLY A 84 10.28 7.57 -8.67
CA GLY A 84 10.25 6.54 -7.63
C GLY A 84 9.08 6.75 -6.66
N PRO A 85 8.92 5.87 -5.64
CA PRO A 85 7.81 5.96 -4.70
C PRO A 85 7.68 7.33 -4.04
N ALA A 86 8.79 7.95 -3.63
CA ALA A 86 8.80 9.28 -3.02
C ALA A 86 8.25 10.37 -3.97
N GLY A 87 8.71 10.37 -5.23
CA GLY A 87 8.27 11.35 -6.22
C GLY A 87 6.81 11.16 -6.66
N LEU A 88 6.38 9.90 -6.83
CA LEU A 88 4.99 9.57 -7.14
C LEU A 88 4.05 10.00 -6.02
N PHE A 89 4.39 9.71 -4.76
CA PHE A 89 3.57 10.14 -3.63
C PHE A 89 3.61 11.65 -3.41
N ALA A 90 4.73 12.32 -3.69
CA ALA A 90 4.79 13.79 -3.66
C ALA A 90 3.86 14.40 -4.73
N ALA A 91 3.91 13.88 -5.96
CA ALA A 91 3.07 14.34 -7.06
C ALA A 91 1.58 14.10 -6.75
N LEU A 92 1.24 12.88 -6.34
CA LEU A 92 -0.13 12.52 -5.95
C LEU A 92 -0.66 13.45 -4.86
N ARG A 93 0.14 13.69 -3.82
CA ARG A 93 -0.27 14.56 -2.70
C ARG A 93 -0.52 16.01 -3.13
N LEU A 94 0.25 16.53 -4.07
CA LEU A 94 0.03 17.86 -4.65
C LEU A 94 -1.26 17.89 -5.47
N VAL A 95 -1.45 16.90 -6.35
CA VAL A 95 -2.62 16.81 -7.23
C VAL A 95 -3.92 16.65 -6.44
N GLU A 96 -3.93 15.80 -5.39
CA GLU A 96 -5.10 15.65 -4.50
C GLU A 96 -5.48 16.95 -3.79
N ARG A 97 -4.50 17.84 -3.58
CA ARG A 97 -4.70 19.18 -2.99
C ARG A 97 -5.03 20.24 -4.04
N GLY A 98 -5.17 19.87 -5.31
CA GLY A 98 -5.44 20.78 -6.42
C GLY A 98 -4.22 21.55 -6.93
N ILE A 99 -3.00 21.11 -6.59
CA ILE A 99 -1.75 21.76 -6.99
C ILE A 99 -1.15 20.99 -8.18
N PRO A 100 -1.14 21.57 -9.40
CA PRO A 100 -0.48 20.93 -10.54
C PRO A 100 1.03 20.92 -10.36
N CYS A 101 1.69 19.82 -10.71
CA CYS A 101 3.15 19.67 -10.63
C CYS A 101 3.73 19.13 -11.94
N LEU A 102 5.05 19.24 -12.09
CA LEU A 102 5.82 18.63 -13.18
C LEU A 102 6.68 17.52 -12.59
N LEU A 103 6.51 16.29 -13.09
CA LEU A 103 7.27 15.12 -12.65
C LEU A 103 8.21 14.68 -13.78
N PHE A 104 9.51 14.66 -13.50
CA PHE A 104 10.54 14.26 -14.46
C PHE A 104 11.17 12.93 -14.03
N GLU A 105 11.42 12.05 -14.99
CA GLU A 105 12.17 10.81 -14.81
C GLU A 105 13.26 10.73 -15.88
N ARG A 106 14.46 10.29 -15.48
CA ARG A 106 15.59 10.18 -16.40
C ARG A 106 15.49 8.96 -17.31
N GLY A 107 14.92 7.88 -16.78
CA GLY A 107 14.65 6.65 -17.50
C GLY A 107 13.30 6.68 -18.20
N SER A 108 12.91 5.54 -18.74
CA SER A 108 11.68 5.37 -19.51
C SER A 108 10.51 4.87 -18.67
N VAL A 109 9.33 4.92 -19.26
CA VAL A 109 8.12 4.25 -18.77
C VAL A 109 8.36 2.76 -18.55
N ALA A 110 7.60 2.16 -17.64
CA ALA A 110 7.83 0.83 -17.10
C ALA A 110 7.95 -0.23 -18.20
N GLU A 111 7.10 -0.20 -19.23
CA GLU A 111 7.13 -1.19 -20.30
C GLU A 111 8.46 -1.17 -21.05
N LYS A 112 8.92 0.02 -21.47
CA LYS A 112 10.19 0.20 -22.19
C LYS A 112 11.38 -0.11 -21.27
N ARG A 113 11.29 0.27 -20.00
CA ARG A 113 12.31 -0.03 -18.98
C ARG A 113 12.47 -1.53 -18.77
N ILE A 114 11.36 -2.27 -18.70
CA ILE A 114 11.36 -3.73 -18.55
C ILE A 114 12.08 -4.41 -19.73
N MET A 115 11.84 -3.93 -20.95
CA MET A 115 12.56 -4.44 -22.12
C MET A 115 14.08 -4.23 -22.02
N GLY A 116 14.52 -3.05 -21.59
CA GLY A 116 15.95 -2.75 -21.39
C GLY A 116 16.61 -3.66 -20.36
N ILE A 117 15.94 -3.88 -19.22
CA ILE A 117 16.44 -4.76 -18.15
C ILE A 117 16.50 -6.23 -18.60
N ASN A 118 15.49 -6.69 -19.34
CA ASN A 118 15.50 -8.05 -19.88
C ASN A 118 16.64 -8.27 -20.89
N LYS A 119 16.98 -7.26 -21.70
CA LYS A 119 18.16 -7.33 -22.59
C LYS A 119 19.45 -7.44 -21.79
N PHE A 120 19.60 -6.64 -20.73
CA PHE A 120 20.75 -6.75 -19.84
C PHE A 120 20.87 -8.15 -19.23
N TRP A 121 19.79 -8.70 -18.68
CA TRP A 121 19.82 -10.04 -18.07
C TRP A 121 20.12 -11.16 -19.06
N ARG A 122 19.65 -11.04 -20.31
CA ARG A 122 19.82 -12.09 -21.32
C ARG A 122 21.14 -11.99 -22.09
N TYR A 123 21.60 -10.78 -22.36
CA TYR A 123 22.71 -10.52 -23.29
C TYR A 123 23.86 -9.69 -22.68
N GLY A 124 23.74 -9.23 -21.43
CA GLY A 124 24.75 -8.39 -20.78
C GLY A 124 24.76 -6.92 -21.24
N GLU A 125 23.81 -6.52 -22.09
CA GLU A 125 23.71 -5.16 -22.64
C GLU A 125 23.10 -4.18 -21.62
N LEU A 126 23.94 -3.49 -20.86
CA LEU A 126 23.48 -2.50 -19.88
C LEU A 126 23.03 -1.20 -20.57
N ASP A 127 21.78 -0.79 -20.33
CA ASP A 127 21.32 0.57 -20.60
C ASP A 127 21.55 1.46 -19.35
N PRO A 128 22.48 2.45 -19.40
CA PRO A 128 22.76 3.33 -18.25
C PRO A 128 21.57 4.21 -17.84
N ARG A 129 20.56 4.37 -18.71
CA ARG A 129 19.36 5.17 -18.45
C ARG A 129 18.16 4.33 -18.03
N ASN A 130 18.14 3.04 -18.36
CA ASN A 130 17.01 2.13 -18.12
C ASN A 130 17.47 0.84 -17.46
N ASN A 131 17.58 0.85 -16.14
CA ASN A 131 18.07 -0.28 -15.37
C ASN A 131 17.27 -0.46 -14.08
N VAL A 132 17.67 -1.41 -13.24
CA VAL A 132 16.99 -1.75 -11.98
C VAL A 132 16.87 -0.52 -11.05
N CYS A 133 17.73 0.48 -11.18
CA CYS A 133 17.68 1.70 -10.37
C CYS A 133 16.87 2.84 -11.01
N PHE A 134 16.93 3.00 -12.34
CA PHE A 134 16.42 4.19 -13.05
C PHE A 134 15.25 3.89 -14.01
N GLY A 135 14.33 4.84 -14.10
CA GLY A 135 13.08 4.75 -14.86
C GLY A 135 11.84 4.77 -13.96
N GLU A 136 10.67 4.63 -14.58
CA GLU A 136 9.37 4.72 -13.89
C GLU A 136 9.31 3.78 -12.68
N GLY A 137 8.86 4.27 -11.53
CA GLY A 137 8.83 3.54 -10.28
C GLY A 137 10.16 3.44 -9.54
N GLY A 138 11.26 3.97 -10.11
CA GLY A 138 12.60 3.91 -9.54
C GLY A 138 13.01 2.49 -9.15
N ALA A 139 13.79 2.35 -8.09
CA ALA A 139 14.18 1.03 -7.58
C ALA A 139 12.98 0.18 -7.08
N GLY A 140 11.88 0.82 -6.68
CA GLY A 140 10.71 0.15 -6.12
C GLY A 140 10.00 -0.81 -7.10
N LEU A 141 10.02 -0.50 -8.40
CA LEU A 141 9.40 -1.34 -9.45
C LEU A 141 9.99 -2.76 -9.53
N TYR A 142 11.26 -2.91 -9.16
CA TYR A 142 12.00 -4.19 -9.17
C TYR A 142 12.29 -4.71 -7.75
N SER A 143 11.58 -4.18 -6.75
CA SER A 143 11.64 -4.72 -5.40
C SER A 143 10.67 -5.89 -5.24
N ASP A 144 10.86 -6.65 -4.16
CA ASP A 144 9.87 -7.64 -3.72
C ASP A 144 8.50 -6.94 -3.51
N GLY A 145 8.51 -5.70 -3.02
CA GLY A 145 7.31 -4.91 -2.72
C GLY A 145 6.97 -4.93 -1.23
N LYS A 146 7.95 -5.25 -0.37
CA LYS A 146 7.83 -5.17 1.09
C LYS A 146 7.65 -3.72 1.52
N LEU A 147 6.60 -3.44 2.28
CA LEU A 147 6.26 -2.09 2.74
C LEU A 147 6.64 -1.92 4.22
N ILE A 148 7.89 -2.24 4.55
CA ILE A 148 8.41 -2.18 5.92
C ILE A 148 8.86 -0.75 6.23
N THR A 149 8.37 -0.21 7.35
CA THR A 149 8.77 1.09 7.90
C THR A 149 9.44 0.91 9.24
N ARG A 150 10.53 1.65 9.49
CA ARG A 150 11.22 1.71 10.78
C ARG A 150 10.75 2.88 11.66
N ILE A 151 9.74 3.62 11.20
CA ILE A 151 9.19 4.79 11.88
C ILE A 151 7.69 4.63 12.11
N LYS A 152 7.19 5.31 13.15
CA LYS A 152 5.76 5.54 13.35
C LYS A 152 5.39 6.86 12.66
N SER A 153 4.49 6.80 11.68
CA SER A 153 4.03 7.98 10.94
C SER A 153 2.53 7.88 10.69
N SER A 154 1.82 8.99 10.88
CA SER A 154 0.40 9.12 10.54
C SER A 154 0.13 9.06 9.03
N HIS A 155 1.17 9.13 8.19
CA HIS A 155 1.04 9.04 6.73
C HIS A 155 1.03 7.59 6.21
N ILE A 156 1.42 6.60 7.02
CA ILE A 156 1.46 5.20 6.59
C ILE A 156 0.09 4.71 6.11
N PRO A 157 -1.01 4.91 6.87
CA PRO A 157 -2.35 4.48 6.41
C PRO A 157 -2.75 5.09 5.06
N TYR A 158 -2.41 6.36 4.83
CA TYR A 158 -2.66 7.03 3.55
C TYR A 158 -1.89 6.37 2.40
N VAL A 159 -0.60 6.07 2.61
CA VAL A 159 0.24 5.41 1.59
C VAL A 159 -0.31 4.03 1.24
N MET A 160 -0.65 3.22 2.25
CA MET A 160 -1.24 1.89 2.03
C MET A 160 -2.56 1.99 1.27
N ASN A 161 -3.43 2.90 1.68
CA ASN A 161 -4.74 3.10 1.05
C ASN A 161 -4.62 3.49 -0.42
N ARG A 162 -3.72 4.41 -0.76
CA ARG A 162 -3.51 4.78 -2.17
C ARG A 162 -2.95 3.62 -2.97
N LEU A 163 -2.00 2.86 -2.45
CA LEU A 163 -1.51 1.66 -3.13
C LEU A 163 -2.67 0.69 -3.43
N VAL A 164 -3.58 0.45 -2.48
CA VAL A 164 -4.77 -0.38 -2.68
C VAL A 164 -5.69 0.20 -3.76
N GLN A 165 -5.96 1.52 -3.73
CA GLN A 165 -6.77 2.20 -4.75
C GLN A 165 -6.17 2.04 -6.16
N PHE A 166 -4.85 2.01 -6.29
CA PHE A 166 -4.16 1.75 -7.55
C PHE A 166 -3.99 0.26 -7.89
N GLY A 167 -4.56 -0.64 -7.08
CA GLY A 167 -4.67 -2.08 -7.37
C GLY A 167 -3.72 -2.98 -6.58
N ALA A 168 -3.12 -2.51 -5.49
CA ALA A 168 -2.43 -3.38 -4.55
C ALA A 168 -3.43 -4.21 -3.72
N PRO A 169 -3.01 -5.34 -3.12
CA PRO A 169 -3.90 -6.18 -2.30
C PRO A 169 -4.45 -5.42 -1.09
N ALA A 170 -5.74 -5.52 -0.80
CA ALA A 170 -6.38 -4.82 0.33
C ALA A 170 -5.75 -5.17 1.69
N GLU A 171 -5.23 -6.39 1.83
CA GLU A 171 -4.56 -6.87 3.03
C GLU A 171 -3.33 -6.06 3.46
N ILE A 172 -2.71 -5.29 2.57
CA ILE A 172 -1.56 -4.45 2.96
C ILE A 172 -1.93 -3.36 3.98
N GLU A 173 -3.21 -2.98 4.07
CA GLU A 173 -3.66 -1.96 5.02
C GLU A 173 -3.64 -2.47 6.47
N PHE A 174 -3.77 -3.78 6.69
CA PHE A 174 -3.89 -4.37 8.02
C PHE A 174 -2.81 -5.40 8.35
N LEU A 175 -2.06 -5.91 7.38
CA LEU A 175 -0.94 -6.83 7.66
C LEU A 175 0.20 -6.11 8.39
N SER A 176 0.74 -6.77 9.41
CA SER A 176 1.91 -6.29 10.17
C SER A 176 3.21 -6.24 9.36
N ASN A 177 3.37 -7.15 8.40
CA ASN A 177 4.48 -7.18 7.45
C ASN A 177 3.91 -7.15 6.02
N PRO A 178 3.41 -5.99 5.56
CA PRO A 178 2.67 -5.91 4.31
C PRO A 178 3.61 -6.03 3.11
N HIS A 179 3.10 -6.67 2.06
CA HIS A 179 3.82 -6.96 0.85
C HIS A 179 2.88 -6.85 -0.37
N VAL A 180 3.24 -6.01 -1.34
CA VAL A 180 2.46 -5.84 -2.58
C VAL A 180 2.62 -7.05 -3.51
N GLY A 181 3.83 -7.59 -3.63
CA GLY A 181 4.20 -8.62 -4.61
C GLY A 181 4.90 -8.02 -5.84
N SER A 182 5.95 -8.69 -6.31
CA SER A 182 6.81 -8.24 -7.41
C SER A 182 6.09 -8.10 -8.75
N ASP A 183 5.07 -8.92 -9.00
CA ASP A 183 4.22 -8.88 -10.19
C ASP A 183 3.20 -7.74 -10.11
N LYS A 184 2.60 -7.55 -8.93
CA LYS A 184 1.58 -6.53 -8.69
C LYS A 184 2.18 -5.12 -8.67
N ILE A 185 3.36 -4.93 -8.08
CA ILE A 185 3.99 -3.59 -8.02
C ILE A 185 4.24 -3.02 -9.41
N ARG A 186 4.56 -3.87 -10.40
CA ARG A 186 4.74 -3.48 -11.80
C ARG A 186 3.45 -3.04 -12.48
N ARG A 187 2.29 -3.39 -11.94
CA ARG A 187 0.97 -2.95 -12.41
C ARG A 187 0.46 -1.73 -11.65
N VAL A 188 0.75 -1.65 -10.34
CA VAL A 188 0.33 -0.55 -9.46
C VAL A 188 1.03 0.75 -9.84
N ILE A 189 2.35 0.73 -10.03
CA ILE A 189 3.14 1.95 -10.26
C ILE A 189 2.68 2.71 -11.52
N PRO A 190 2.53 2.09 -12.71
CA PRO A 190 2.07 2.81 -13.90
C PRO A 190 0.66 3.40 -13.74
N LYS A 191 -0.21 2.77 -12.93
CA LYS A 191 -1.54 3.31 -12.63
C LYS A 191 -1.49 4.57 -11.78
N MET A 192 -0.50 4.72 -10.91
CA MET A 192 -0.33 5.95 -10.11
C MET A 192 0.01 7.18 -10.97
N ARG A 193 0.57 6.97 -12.17
CA ARG A 193 0.90 8.04 -13.11
C ARG A 193 -0.33 8.55 -13.89
N GLN A 194 -1.29 7.66 -14.16
CA GLN A 194 -2.48 7.93 -14.97
C GLN A 194 -3.47 8.80 -14.19
#